data_AF-A0A7C1A7F4-F1
#
_entry.id   AF-A0A7C1A7F4-F1
#
_cell.length_a   1.000
_cell.length_b   1.000
_cell.length_c   1.000
_cell.angle_alpha   90.00
_cell.angle_beta   90.00
_cell.angle_gamma   90.00
#
_symmetry.space_group_name_H-M   'P 1'
#
loop_
_entity.id
_entity.type
_entity.pdbx_description
1 polymer ?
#
loop_
_entity_poly.entity_id
_entity_poly.type
_entity_poly.pdbx_seq_one_letter_code
_entity_poly.pdbx_strand_id
1 'polypeptide(L)'
;MINKTITAAVALSLVLALPGVAMAQTADEPAPDRTVAEQTMDSQRLNIVNRIKERAQQAIDRRFETIDRLRTALNERGHATAGHKADLFVDLNEAEAGLRTLSREIQAATTVDQLRVLVPKIATDFRIYLVVAPKIREVIAGDTAVWVVNNPGAEAYERISAAVDRANQAGYDVTEAQAALQEMQTHMSKAEAYAGPVPNQVI
;
A
#
# COMPACT_ATOMS: atom_id res chain seq x y z
N MET A 1 -0.43 -39.38 6.01
CA MET A 1 -0.98 -39.94 7.27
C MET A 1 -2.13 -39.01 7.69
N ILE A 2 -3.40 -39.44 7.67
CA ILE A 2 -4.08 -40.24 8.73
C ILE A 2 -4.14 -39.40 10.03
N ASN A 3 -5.26 -39.06 10.71
CA ASN A 3 -6.71 -39.36 10.67
C ASN A 3 -7.43 -38.22 11.48
N LYS A 4 -8.75 -37.96 11.53
CA LYS A 4 -9.99 -38.40 10.83
C LYS A 4 -11.13 -37.40 11.13
N THR A 5 -12.31 -37.57 10.51
CA THR A 5 -13.60 -36.98 10.96
C THR A 5 -14.17 -37.69 12.20
N ILE A 6 -15.00 -37.02 13.00
CA ILE A 6 -15.86 -37.65 14.02
C ILE A 6 -17.32 -37.20 13.82
N THR A 7 -18.22 -38.16 13.96
CA THR A 7 -19.63 -38.14 13.56
C THR A 7 -20.56 -37.76 14.72
N ALA A 8 -21.79 -37.38 14.38
CA ALA A 8 -22.88 -37.03 15.29
C ALA A 8 -23.22 -38.08 16.36
N ALA A 9 -23.85 -37.62 17.45
CA ALA A 9 -24.58 -38.44 18.40
C ALA A 9 -26.05 -38.00 18.45
N VAL A 10 -26.96 -38.91 18.08
CA VAL A 10 -28.40 -38.78 18.29
C VAL A 10 -28.72 -39.25 19.70
N ALA A 11 -29.46 -38.44 20.48
CA ALA A 11 -29.96 -38.83 21.80
C ALA A 11 -31.47 -39.07 21.75
N LEU A 12 -31.88 -40.28 22.13
CA LEU A 12 -33.23 -40.81 22.15
C LEU A 12 -33.82 -40.74 23.57
N SER A 13 -35.16 -40.85 23.69
CA SER A 13 -35.93 -41.03 24.95
C SER A 13 -36.25 -39.71 25.70
N LEU A 14 -37.32 -39.61 26.48
CA LEU A 14 -38.26 -40.63 26.99
C LEU A 14 -39.67 -40.02 27.15
N VAL A 15 -40.73 -40.79 26.88
CA VAL A 15 -42.13 -40.36 27.07
C VAL A 15 -42.62 -40.76 28.48
N LEU A 16 -43.25 -39.82 29.19
CA LEU A 16 -44.02 -40.06 30.41
C LEU A 16 -45.32 -39.27 30.32
N ALA A 17 -46.46 -39.96 30.42
CA ALA A 17 -47.79 -39.37 30.25
C ALA A 17 -48.51 -39.24 31.61
N LEU A 18 -49.23 -38.14 31.79
CA LEU A 18 -50.21 -37.94 32.87
C LEU A 18 -51.47 -37.27 32.28
N PRO A 19 -52.69 -37.76 32.58
CA PRO A 19 -53.92 -37.14 32.08
C PRO A 19 -54.37 -36.00 33.01
N GLY A 20 -54.27 -34.77 32.52
CA GLY A 20 -54.85 -33.58 33.16
C GLY A 20 -55.97 -33.00 32.30
N VAL A 21 -57.23 -33.19 32.72
CA VAL A 21 -58.38 -32.52 32.08
C VAL A 21 -58.46 -31.07 32.54
N ALA A 22 -58.24 -30.14 31.61
CA ALA A 22 -58.49 -28.71 31.79
C ALA A 22 -59.21 -28.15 30.56
N MET A 23 -60.48 -27.74 30.75
CA MET A 23 -61.25 -26.97 29.78
C MET A 23 -60.96 -25.48 30.01
N ALA A 24 -60.30 -24.79 29.08
CA ALA A 24 -60.38 -23.33 28.96
C ALA A 24 -59.84 -22.82 27.61
N GLN A 25 -60.64 -21.98 26.95
CA GLN A 25 -60.27 -20.98 25.93
C GLN A 25 -59.31 -21.40 24.80
N THR A 26 -59.93 -21.70 23.65
CA THR A 26 -59.35 -21.38 22.34
C THR A 26 -59.21 -19.87 22.19
N ALA A 27 -58.11 -19.31 22.68
CA ALA A 27 -57.54 -18.10 22.11
C ALA A 27 -56.67 -18.55 20.94
N ASP A 28 -57.17 -18.38 19.72
CA ASP A 28 -56.39 -18.57 18.49
C ASP A 28 -55.48 -17.35 18.32
N GLU A 29 -54.49 -17.25 19.22
CA GLU A 29 -53.46 -16.21 19.18
C GLU A 29 -52.42 -16.63 18.13
N PRO A 30 -52.32 -15.92 16.99
CA PRO A 30 -51.42 -16.34 15.93
C PRO A 30 -49.99 -16.26 16.45
N ALA A 31 -49.33 -17.41 16.51
CA ALA A 31 -47.93 -17.49 16.91
C ALA A 31 -47.12 -16.47 16.08
N PRO A 32 -46.26 -15.64 16.72
CA PRO A 32 -45.54 -14.59 16.01
C PRO A 32 -44.78 -15.19 14.84
N ASP A 33 -45.08 -14.71 13.64
CA ASP A 33 -44.63 -15.31 12.39
C ASP A 33 -43.10 -15.32 12.34
N ARG A 34 -42.52 -16.50 12.61
CA ARG A 34 -41.07 -16.69 12.72
C ARG A 34 -40.35 -16.28 11.45
N THR A 35 -41.02 -16.36 10.30
CA THR A 35 -40.46 -15.98 9.00
C THR A 35 -40.13 -14.50 8.94
N VAL A 36 -40.96 -13.62 9.51
CA VAL A 36 -40.74 -12.15 9.47
C VAL A 36 -39.53 -11.74 10.31
N ALA A 37 -39.35 -12.38 11.48
CA ALA A 37 -38.20 -12.11 12.36
C ALA A 37 -36.88 -12.59 11.74
N GLU A 38 -36.86 -13.80 11.16
CA GLU A 38 -35.69 -14.36 10.48
C GLU A 38 -35.33 -13.54 9.22
N GLN A 39 -36.30 -13.20 8.37
CA GLN A 39 -36.13 -12.34 7.19
C GLN A 39 -35.56 -10.95 7.56
N THR A 40 -36.01 -10.38 8.68
CA THR A 40 -35.49 -9.10 9.18
C THR A 40 -34.03 -9.20 9.59
N MET A 41 -33.65 -10.25 10.32
CA MET A 41 -32.26 -10.46 10.73
C MET A 41 -31.33 -10.71 9.54
N ASP A 42 -31.76 -11.48 8.54
CA ASP A 42 -30.94 -11.75 7.35
C ASP A 42 -30.79 -10.50 6.47
N SER A 43 -31.85 -9.71 6.32
CA SER A 43 -31.76 -8.39 5.67
C SER A 43 -30.76 -7.46 6.38
N GLN A 44 -30.76 -7.44 7.72
CA GLN A 44 -29.78 -6.68 8.51
C GLN A 44 -28.35 -7.20 8.33
N ARG A 45 -28.13 -8.52 8.31
CA ARG A 45 -26.82 -9.14 8.07
C ARG A 45 -26.27 -8.78 6.68
N LEU A 46 -27.08 -8.88 5.64
CA LEU A 46 -26.70 -8.50 4.27
C LEU A 46 -26.34 -7.02 4.18
N ASN A 47 -27.12 -6.14 4.82
CA ASN A 47 -26.81 -4.71 4.90
C ASN A 47 -25.48 -4.41 5.60
N ILE A 48 -25.11 -5.17 6.65
CA ILE A 48 -23.81 -5.05 7.32
C ILE A 48 -22.68 -5.50 6.38
N VAL A 49 -22.83 -6.65 5.70
CA VAL A 49 -21.85 -7.19 4.75
C VAL A 49 -21.59 -6.17 3.61
N ASN A 50 -22.63 -5.64 2.99
CA ASN A 50 -22.52 -4.68 1.89
C ASN A 50 -21.80 -3.39 2.32
N ARG A 51 -22.16 -2.81 3.48
CA ARG A 51 -21.49 -1.62 4.02
C ARG A 51 -20.00 -1.82 4.33
N ILE A 52 -19.58 -3.04 4.68
CA ILE A 52 -18.16 -3.36 4.87
C ILE A 52 -17.46 -3.43 3.50
N LYS A 53 -18.07 -4.08 2.49
CA LYS A 53 -17.55 -4.14 1.11
C LYS A 53 -17.37 -2.75 0.51
N GLU A 54 -18.36 -1.87 0.62
CA GLU A 54 -18.31 -0.49 0.11
C GLU A 54 -17.12 0.29 0.70
N ARG A 55 -16.94 0.24 2.02
CA ARG A 55 -15.82 0.91 2.71
C ARG A 55 -14.47 0.32 2.35
N ALA A 56 -14.40 -1.01 2.20
CA ALA A 56 -13.21 -1.70 1.74
C ALA A 56 -12.85 -1.28 0.31
N GLN A 57 -13.84 -1.20 -0.58
CA GLN A 57 -13.64 -0.75 -1.96
C GLN A 57 -13.11 0.69 -2.01
N GLN A 58 -13.71 1.62 -1.27
CA GLN A 58 -13.19 3.01 -1.15
C GLN A 58 -11.74 3.08 -0.63
N ALA A 59 -11.31 2.12 0.20
CA ALA A 59 -9.92 2.03 0.67
C ALA A 59 -8.95 1.45 -0.38
N ILE A 60 -9.45 0.65 -1.31
CA ILE A 60 -8.73 0.12 -2.48
C ILE A 60 -8.67 1.19 -3.58
N ASP A 61 -9.77 1.88 -3.87
CA ASP A 61 -9.84 2.90 -4.93
C ASP A 61 -8.85 4.06 -4.67
N ARG A 62 -8.77 4.54 -3.41
CA ARG A 62 -7.75 5.52 -2.99
C ARG A 62 -6.31 5.03 -3.14
N ARG A 63 -6.08 3.71 -3.11
CA ARG A 63 -4.75 3.12 -3.36
C ARG A 63 -4.45 3.07 -4.85
N PHE A 64 -5.41 2.70 -5.70
CA PHE A 64 -5.24 2.80 -7.16
C PHE A 64 -4.94 4.24 -7.59
N GLU A 65 -5.71 5.22 -7.12
CA GLU A 65 -5.44 6.64 -7.37
C GLU A 65 -4.02 7.06 -6.93
N THR A 66 -3.53 6.49 -5.83
CA THR A 66 -2.17 6.75 -5.34
C THR A 66 -1.11 6.07 -6.21
N ILE A 67 -1.35 4.83 -6.66
CA ILE A 67 -0.48 4.11 -7.61
C ILE A 67 -0.35 4.91 -8.91
N ASP A 68 -1.46 5.42 -9.45
CA ASP A 68 -1.43 6.20 -10.69
C ASP A 68 -0.69 7.54 -10.51
N ARG A 69 -0.89 8.25 -9.40
CA ARG A 69 -0.08 9.44 -9.06
C ARG A 69 1.41 9.12 -8.93
N LEU A 70 1.78 7.95 -8.42
CA LEU A 70 3.17 7.51 -8.30
C LEU A 70 3.78 7.15 -9.68
N ARG A 71 3.01 6.50 -10.57
CA ARG A 71 3.41 6.28 -11.98
C ARG A 71 3.66 7.61 -12.70
N THR A 72 2.75 8.57 -12.56
CA THR A 72 2.93 9.92 -13.11
C THR A 72 4.19 10.59 -12.56
N ALA A 73 4.43 10.52 -11.25
CA ALA A 73 5.65 11.08 -10.65
C ALA A 73 6.94 10.44 -11.19
N LEU A 74 6.97 9.13 -11.45
CA LEU A 74 8.12 8.44 -12.06
C LEU A 74 8.35 8.82 -13.52
N ASN A 75 7.29 9.12 -14.28
CA ASN A 75 7.40 9.58 -15.65
C ASN A 75 7.86 11.04 -15.72
N GLU A 76 7.25 11.93 -14.92
CA GLU A 76 7.49 13.38 -14.97
C GLU A 76 8.78 13.83 -14.28
N ARG A 77 9.22 13.15 -13.19
CA ARG A 77 10.42 13.55 -12.44
C ARG A 77 11.66 12.89 -13.06
N GLY A 78 12.20 13.59 -14.06
CA GLY A 78 13.07 13.06 -15.11
C GLY A 78 14.49 12.58 -14.74
N HIS A 79 14.86 12.42 -13.47
CA HIS A 79 16.23 12.04 -13.08
C HIS A 79 16.37 10.60 -12.58
N ALA A 80 15.27 9.92 -12.22
CA ALA A 80 15.34 8.52 -11.84
C ALA A 80 15.89 7.64 -12.99
N THR A 81 16.80 6.71 -12.68
CA THR A 81 17.47 5.91 -13.74
C THR A 81 16.47 4.99 -14.46
N ALA A 82 16.79 4.59 -15.69
CA ALA A 82 15.93 3.68 -16.45
C ALA A 82 15.74 2.32 -15.75
N GLY A 83 16.78 1.81 -15.08
CA GLY A 83 16.71 0.59 -14.26
C GLY A 83 15.80 0.78 -13.06
N HIS A 84 16.08 1.77 -12.21
CA HIS A 84 15.28 2.03 -11.02
C HIS A 84 13.81 2.32 -11.36
N LYS A 85 13.53 3.01 -12.48
CA LYS A 85 12.15 3.18 -12.98
C LYS A 85 11.50 1.85 -13.31
N ALA A 86 12.20 0.94 -14.00
CA ALA A 86 11.65 -0.37 -14.36
C ALA A 86 11.28 -1.19 -13.11
N ASP A 87 12.18 -1.24 -12.12
CA ASP A 87 11.96 -1.96 -10.86
C ASP A 87 10.76 -1.38 -10.08
N LEU A 88 10.67 -0.05 -9.98
CA LEU A 88 9.53 0.61 -9.33
C LEU A 88 8.21 0.46 -10.12
N PHE A 89 8.26 0.30 -11.44
CA PHE A 89 7.06 -0.05 -12.22
C PHE A 89 6.63 -1.50 -11.97
N VAL A 90 7.55 -2.44 -11.74
CA VAL A 90 7.20 -3.82 -11.34
C VAL A 90 6.45 -3.79 -10.00
N ASP A 91 6.99 -3.14 -8.97
CA ASP A 91 6.34 -2.97 -7.65
C ASP A 91 4.91 -2.42 -7.77
N LEU A 92 4.73 -1.35 -8.56
CA LEU A 92 3.42 -0.71 -8.75
C LEU A 92 2.43 -1.63 -9.48
N ASN A 93 2.90 -2.41 -10.46
CA ASN A 93 2.08 -3.35 -11.23
C ASN A 93 1.66 -4.56 -10.37
N GLU A 94 2.57 -5.11 -9.57
CA GLU A 94 2.27 -6.20 -8.63
C GLU A 94 1.28 -5.75 -7.55
N ALA A 95 1.50 -4.57 -6.97
CA ALA A 95 0.60 -3.99 -5.98
C ALA A 95 -0.80 -3.72 -6.55
N GLU A 96 -0.91 -3.23 -7.79
CA GLU A 96 -2.20 -3.07 -8.47
C GLU A 96 -2.89 -4.41 -8.72
N ALA A 97 -2.17 -5.41 -9.26
CA ALA A 97 -2.73 -6.73 -9.56
C ALA A 97 -3.22 -7.45 -8.29
N GLY A 98 -2.47 -7.34 -7.20
CA GLY A 98 -2.85 -7.85 -5.89
C GLY A 98 -4.07 -7.13 -5.30
N LEU A 99 -4.12 -5.80 -5.35
CA LEU A 99 -5.30 -5.02 -4.93
C LEU A 99 -6.55 -5.35 -5.75
N ARG A 100 -6.43 -5.53 -7.07
CA ARG A 100 -7.55 -5.98 -7.93
C ARG A 100 -8.02 -7.38 -7.54
N THR A 101 -7.12 -8.26 -7.13
CA THR A 101 -7.47 -9.61 -6.66
C THR A 101 -8.17 -9.58 -5.31
N LEU A 102 -7.64 -8.84 -4.34
CA LEU A 102 -8.26 -8.64 -3.04
C LEU A 102 -9.64 -7.96 -3.14
N SER A 103 -9.82 -7.00 -4.04
CA SER A 103 -11.13 -6.40 -4.35
C SER A 103 -12.13 -7.48 -4.77
N ARG A 104 -11.78 -8.36 -5.73
CA ARG A 104 -12.66 -9.47 -6.15
C ARG A 104 -12.99 -10.43 -5.00
N GLU A 105 -12.02 -10.80 -4.16
CA GLU A 105 -12.25 -11.64 -2.98
C GLU A 105 -13.23 -10.99 -1.99
N ILE A 106 -13.05 -9.69 -1.71
CA ILE A 106 -13.92 -8.91 -0.83
C ILE A 106 -15.34 -8.80 -1.38
N GLN A 107 -15.49 -8.57 -2.69
CA GLN A 107 -16.82 -8.52 -3.32
C GLN A 107 -17.50 -9.90 -3.35
N ALA A 108 -16.73 -10.99 -3.46
CA ALA A 108 -17.24 -12.36 -3.41
C ALA A 108 -17.62 -12.85 -1.99
N ALA A 109 -17.07 -12.26 -0.94
CA ALA A 109 -17.37 -12.64 0.44
C ALA A 109 -18.86 -12.48 0.78
N THR A 110 -19.46 -13.46 1.46
CA THR A 110 -20.89 -13.46 1.85
C THR A 110 -21.11 -13.23 3.35
N THR A 111 -20.04 -13.26 4.15
CA THR A 111 -20.10 -13.19 5.61
C THR A 111 -19.16 -12.14 6.20
N VAL A 112 -19.49 -11.67 7.41
CA VAL A 112 -18.65 -10.74 8.18
C VAL A 112 -17.30 -11.38 8.54
N ASP A 113 -17.24 -12.70 8.80
CA ASP A 113 -16.00 -13.37 9.20
C ASP A 113 -15.00 -13.53 8.04
N GLN A 114 -15.46 -13.78 6.82
CA GLN A 114 -14.61 -13.67 5.62
C GLN A 114 -14.05 -12.24 5.48
N LEU A 115 -14.89 -11.22 5.65
CA LEU A 115 -14.47 -9.82 5.54
C LEU A 115 -13.51 -9.39 6.65
N ARG A 116 -13.64 -9.94 7.87
CA ARG A 116 -12.67 -9.73 8.97
C ARG A 116 -11.27 -10.21 8.62
N VAL A 117 -11.13 -11.25 7.78
CA VAL A 117 -9.83 -11.75 7.31
C VAL A 117 -9.32 -10.98 6.09
N LEU A 118 -10.21 -10.61 5.16
CA LEU A 118 -9.82 -9.98 3.89
C LEU A 118 -9.55 -8.47 4.02
N VAL A 119 -10.39 -7.71 4.73
CA VAL A 119 -10.29 -6.24 4.78
C VAL A 119 -8.96 -5.74 5.39
N PRO A 120 -8.37 -6.37 6.44
CA PRO A 120 -7.07 -5.95 6.96
C PRO A 120 -5.93 -6.03 5.93
N LYS A 121 -5.97 -6.97 4.98
CA LYS A 121 -4.95 -7.14 3.93
C LYS A 121 -4.73 -5.89 3.08
N ILE A 122 -5.78 -5.08 2.92
CA ILE A 122 -5.71 -3.77 2.25
C ILE A 122 -4.61 -2.89 2.89
N ALA A 123 -4.41 -2.98 4.21
CA ALA A 123 -3.38 -2.24 4.94
C ALA A 123 -2.13 -3.07 5.25
N THR A 124 -2.25 -4.36 5.57
CA THR A 124 -1.11 -5.19 6.00
C THR A 124 -0.26 -5.70 4.84
N ASP A 125 -0.87 -5.97 3.69
CA ASP A 125 -0.23 -6.63 2.55
C ASP A 125 0.05 -5.56 1.47
N PHE A 126 -0.92 -4.67 1.23
CA PHE A 126 -0.82 -3.57 0.26
C PHE A 126 -0.46 -2.23 0.92
N ARG A 127 0.77 -2.14 1.43
CA ARG A 127 1.33 -1.00 2.20
C ARG A 127 1.69 0.22 1.34
N ILE A 128 0.82 0.62 0.40
CA ILE A 128 1.07 1.70 -0.57
C ILE A 128 1.57 2.98 0.12
N TYR A 129 0.94 3.41 1.22
CA TYR A 129 1.28 4.66 1.91
C TYR A 129 2.51 4.59 2.81
N LEU A 130 2.88 3.39 3.29
CA LEU A 130 3.95 3.20 4.29
C LEU A 130 5.25 2.66 3.71
N VAL A 131 5.20 2.03 2.54
CA VAL A 131 6.36 1.39 1.89
C VAL A 131 6.53 1.91 0.46
N VAL A 132 5.54 1.66 -0.42
CA VAL A 132 5.69 1.93 -1.86
C VAL A 132 5.85 3.44 -2.15
N ALA A 133 5.03 4.30 -1.54
CA ALA A 133 5.11 5.74 -1.75
C ALA A 133 6.39 6.38 -1.18
N PRO A 134 6.88 6.05 0.04
CA PRO A 134 8.21 6.44 0.51
C PRO A 134 9.34 5.94 -0.40
N LYS A 135 9.40 4.64 -0.70
CA LYS A 135 10.40 4.00 -1.57
C LYS A 135 10.59 4.75 -2.89
N ILE A 136 9.50 5.03 -3.60
CA ILE A 136 9.53 5.77 -4.88
C ILE A 136 10.07 7.19 -4.71
N ARG A 137 9.74 7.88 -3.61
CA ARG A 137 10.23 9.24 -3.35
C ARG A 137 11.72 9.24 -3.01
N GLU A 138 12.19 8.26 -2.26
CA GLU A 138 13.60 8.09 -1.87
C GLU A 138 14.48 7.78 -3.08
N VAL A 139 14.04 6.86 -3.97
CA VAL A 139 14.70 6.61 -5.27
C VAL A 139 14.78 7.88 -6.11
N ILE A 140 13.64 8.56 -6.32
CA ILE A 140 13.61 9.81 -7.11
C ILE A 140 14.55 10.87 -6.49
N ALA A 141 14.58 11.00 -5.16
CA ALA A 141 15.43 11.97 -4.49
C ALA A 141 16.94 11.64 -4.61
N GLY A 142 17.31 10.37 -4.39
CA GLY A 142 18.68 9.89 -4.53
C GLY A 142 19.21 10.07 -5.95
N ASP A 143 18.47 9.58 -6.95
CA ASP A 143 18.83 9.73 -8.36
C ASP A 143 18.88 11.21 -8.80
N THR A 144 17.96 12.05 -8.31
CA THR A 144 18.00 13.49 -8.59
C THR A 144 19.25 14.14 -8.00
N ALA A 145 19.66 13.79 -6.78
CA ALA A 145 20.85 14.34 -6.16
C ALA A 145 22.13 13.93 -6.93
N VAL A 146 22.25 12.65 -7.31
CA VAL A 146 23.36 12.17 -8.18
C VAL A 146 23.37 12.92 -9.52
N TRP A 147 22.20 13.06 -10.16
CA TRP A 147 22.09 13.78 -11.42
C TRP A 147 22.53 15.26 -11.28
N VAL A 148 22.11 15.94 -10.21
CA VAL A 148 22.50 17.35 -9.94
C VAL A 148 24.02 17.48 -9.75
N VAL A 149 24.66 16.58 -9.01
CA VAL A 149 26.12 16.57 -8.83
C VAL A 149 26.81 16.38 -10.18
N ASN A 150 26.41 15.34 -10.92
CA ASN A 150 27.13 14.89 -12.12
C ASN A 150 26.79 15.67 -13.41
N ASN A 151 25.81 16.58 -13.37
CA ASN A 151 25.43 17.41 -14.52
C ASN A 151 25.64 18.92 -14.21
N PRO A 152 24.67 19.69 -13.65
CA PRO A 152 24.89 21.13 -13.42
C PRO A 152 25.98 21.43 -12.38
N GLY A 153 26.24 20.54 -11.42
CA GLY A 153 27.36 20.65 -10.48
C GLY A 153 28.72 20.57 -11.19
N ALA A 154 28.89 19.58 -12.07
CA ALA A 154 30.08 19.42 -12.90
C ALA A 154 30.28 20.61 -13.86
N GLU A 155 29.23 21.06 -14.55
CA GLU A 155 29.30 22.25 -15.43
C GLU A 155 29.73 23.51 -14.65
N ALA A 156 29.17 23.71 -13.45
CA ALA A 156 29.55 24.82 -12.60
C ALA A 156 31.02 24.74 -12.15
N TYR A 157 31.48 23.55 -11.76
CA TYR A 157 32.88 23.31 -11.39
C TYR A 157 33.85 23.66 -12.54
N GLU A 158 33.60 23.14 -13.74
CA GLU A 158 34.42 23.41 -14.93
C GLU A 158 34.47 24.92 -15.26
N ARG A 159 33.32 25.60 -15.22
CA ARG A 159 33.22 27.03 -15.50
C ARG A 159 33.94 27.90 -14.48
N ILE A 160 33.90 27.53 -13.20
CA ILE A 160 34.62 28.23 -12.12
C ILE A 160 36.12 27.95 -12.23
N SER A 161 36.53 26.70 -12.46
CA SER A 161 37.95 26.33 -12.68
C SER A 161 38.55 27.15 -13.82
N ALA A 162 37.90 27.17 -14.99
CA ALA A 162 38.37 27.95 -16.13
C ALA A 162 38.41 29.48 -15.86
N ALA A 163 37.58 30.00 -14.94
CA ALA A 163 37.65 31.40 -14.53
C ALA A 163 38.84 31.68 -13.58
N VAL A 164 39.10 30.78 -12.64
CA VAL A 164 40.27 30.81 -11.75
C VAL A 164 41.56 30.72 -12.55
N ASP A 165 41.64 29.84 -13.55
CA ASP A 165 42.80 29.71 -14.43
C ASP A 165 43.09 31.01 -15.20
N ARG A 166 42.05 31.67 -15.73
CA ARG A 166 42.20 32.98 -16.41
C ARG A 166 42.65 34.08 -15.45
N ALA A 167 42.16 34.09 -14.21
CA ALA A 167 42.58 35.07 -13.20
C ALA A 167 44.06 34.86 -12.80
N ASN A 168 44.48 33.60 -12.62
CA ASN A 168 45.87 33.25 -12.35
C ASN A 168 46.80 33.67 -13.50
N GLN A 169 46.41 33.41 -14.75
CA GLN A 169 47.14 33.84 -15.96
C GLN A 169 47.25 35.37 -16.09
N ALA A 170 46.26 36.11 -15.58
CA ALA A 170 46.27 37.58 -15.52
C ALA A 170 47.05 38.13 -14.30
N GLY A 171 47.66 37.27 -13.46
CA GLY A 171 48.50 37.67 -12.33
C GLY A 171 47.75 38.03 -11.06
N TYR A 172 46.46 37.68 -10.93
CA TYR A 172 45.73 37.80 -9.67
C TYR A 172 46.12 36.68 -8.69
N ASP A 173 46.12 36.97 -7.39
CA ASP A 173 46.15 35.93 -6.36
C ASP A 173 44.82 35.17 -6.38
N VAL A 174 44.90 33.85 -6.58
CA VAL A 174 43.76 32.94 -6.66
C VAL A 174 43.75 31.90 -5.54
N THR A 175 44.60 32.03 -4.52
CA THR A 175 44.82 31.01 -3.49
C THR A 175 43.51 30.59 -2.80
N GLU A 176 42.68 31.56 -2.39
CA GLU A 176 41.37 31.28 -1.77
C GLU A 176 40.39 30.64 -2.75
N ALA A 177 40.39 31.05 -4.02
CA ALA A 177 39.50 30.51 -5.04
C ALA A 177 39.85 29.06 -5.42
N GLN A 178 41.15 28.71 -5.44
CA GLN A 178 41.63 27.34 -5.60
C GLN A 178 41.25 26.46 -4.40
N ALA A 179 41.34 26.97 -3.18
CA ALA A 179 40.88 26.26 -1.99
C ALA A 179 39.36 26.00 -2.02
N ALA A 180 38.56 27.01 -2.38
CA ALA A 180 37.11 26.87 -2.52
C ALA A 180 36.70 25.87 -3.63
N LEU A 181 37.45 25.79 -4.74
CA LEU A 181 37.24 24.77 -5.77
C LEU A 181 37.50 23.35 -5.23
N GLN A 182 38.57 23.14 -4.45
CA GLN A 182 38.85 21.84 -3.83
C GLN A 182 37.78 21.45 -2.80
N GLU A 183 37.25 22.42 -2.05
CA GLU A 183 36.12 22.20 -1.14
C GLU A 183 34.84 21.84 -1.92
N MET A 184 34.54 22.53 -3.01
CA MET A 184 33.42 22.21 -3.90
C MET A 184 33.53 20.78 -4.44
N GLN A 185 34.70 20.37 -4.95
CA GLN A 185 34.94 19.00 -5.42
C GLN A 185 34.72 17.98 -4.29
N THR A 186 35.25 18.26 -3.09
CA THR A 186 35.07 17.41 -1.91
C THR A 186 33.59 17.27 -1.52
N HIS A 187 32.81 18.34 -1.64
CA HIS A 187 31.39 18.36 -1.30
C HIS A 187 30.54 17.64 -2.34
N MET A 188 30.90 17.75 -3.63
CA MET A 188 30.30 16.95 -4.71
C MET A 188 30.52 15.45 -4.49
N SER A 189 31.75 15.01 -4.23
CA SER A 189 32.03 13.59 -3.96
C SER A 189 31.33 13.06 -2.72
N LYS A 190 31.19 13.86 -1.65
CA LYS A 190 30.39 13.50 -0.46
C LYS A 190 28.90 13.36 -0.80
N ALA A 191 28.35 14.27 -1.58
CA ALA A 191 26.95 14.23 -1.99
C ALA A 191 26.65 12.98 -2.84
N GLU A 192 27.51 12.64 -3.80
CA GLU A 192 27.40 11.41 -4.59
C GLU A 192 27.51 10.15 -3.71
N ALA A 193 28.49 10.10 -2.80
CA ALA A 193 28.68 8.97 -1.89
C ALA A 193 27.49 8.74 -0.92
N TYR A 194 26.78 9.81 -0.53
CA TYR A 194 25.57 9.69 0.30
C TYR A 194 24.29 9.40 -0.51
N ALA A 195 24.14 9.97 -1.71
CA ALA A 195 22.91 9.84 -2.49
C ALA A 195 22.89 8.58 -3.39
N GLY A 196 24.01 8.23 -4.02
CA GLY A 196 24.10 7.14 -4.99
C GLY A 196 23.70 5.75 -4.47
N PRO A 197 24.02 5.38 -3.21
CA PRO A 197 23.56 4.11 -2.65
C PRO A 197 22.06 4.07 -2.31
N VAL A 198 21.41 5.21 -2.06
CA VAL A 198 20.04 5.25 -1.48
C VAL A 198 19.02 4.51 -2.34
N PRO A 199 18.92 4.72 -3.67
CA PRO A 199 18.01 3.95 -4.51
C PRO A 199 18.20 2.45 -4.32
N ASN A 200 19.40 1.93 -4.55
CA ASN A 200 19.74 0.50 -4.48
C ASN A 200 19.56 -0.15 -3.10
N GLN A 201 19.32 0.62 -2.04
CA GLN A 201 19.00 0.10 -0.71
C GLN A 201 17.49 -0.11 -0.48
N VAL A 202 16.64 0.48 -1.34
CA VAL A 202 15.18 0.45 -1.18
C VAL A 202 14.43 -0.21 -2.35
N ILE A 203 15.06 -0.39 -3.52
CA ILE A 203 14.50 -1.16 -4.66
C ILE A 203 14.57 -2.67 -4.46
#